data_AF-A0A074XGU7-F1
#
_entry.id   AF-A0A074XGU7-F1
#
_cell.length_a   1.000
_cell.length_b   1.000
_cell.length_c   1.000
_cell.angle_alpha   90.00
_cell.angle_beta   90.00
_cell.angle_gamma   90.00
#
_symmetry.space_group_name_H-M   'P 1'
#
loop_
_entity.id
_entity.type
_entity.pdbx_description
1 polymer ?
#
loop_
_entity_poly.entity_id
_entity_poly.type
_entity_poly.pdbx_seq_one_letter_code
_entity_poly.pdbx_strand_id
1 'polypeptide(L)'
;LESPQRWLAIRSRDPAANSAFYYGVTSTSIFCRPTCPARVARRNNVIFFDDLPSARKAGYRPCKRCDPQNVSWHRNMRSKADFDTAKSLIEGSEKQGEIWTVAGVAEEVGVSIGHLHRLFKKYANTTPKDFV
;
A
#
# COMPACT_ATOMS: atom_id res chain seq x y z
N LEU A 1 9.48 -17.85 -21.07
CA LEU A 1 10.49 -17.06 -20.33
C LEU A 1 10.25 -15.57 -20.59
N GLU A 2 8.99 -15.14 -20.57
CA GLU A 2 8.44 -14.24 -19.55
C GLU A 2 9.36 -13.06 -19.15
N SER A 3 9.04 -11.90 -19.75
CA SER A 3 9.61 -10.55 -19.64
C SER A 3 10.49 -10.27 -18.40
N PRO A 4 11.82 -10.15 -18.57
CA PRO A 4 12.74 -9.64 -17.54
C PRO A 4 12.30 -8.29 -16.96
N GLN A 5 11.66 -7.45 -17.78
CA GLN A 5 11.14 -6.14 -17.38
C GLN A 5 10.00 -6.27 -16.36
N ARG A 6 9.03 -7.17 -16.61
CA ARG A 6 7.94 -7.44 -15.64
C ARG A 6 8.49 -7.97 -14.32
N TRP A 7 9.48 -8.84 -14.36
CA TRP A 7 10.13 -9.32 -13.14
C TRP A 7 10.86 -8.20 -12.38
N LEU A 8 11.60 -7.35 -13.09
CA LEU A 8 12.28 -6.20 -12.49
C LEU A 8 11.27 -5.25 -11.83
N ALA A 9 10.15 -4.96 -12.50
CA ALA A 9 9.08 -4.11 -11.98
C ALA A 9 8.47 -4.65 -10.67
N ILE A 10 8.31 -5.97 -10.53
CA ILE A 10 7.89 -6.59 -9.25
C ILE A 10 8.96 -6.38 -8.18
N ARG A 11 10.24 -6.62 -8.51
CA ARG A 11 11.34 -6.52 -7.54
C ARG A 11 11.55 -5.10 -7.05
N SER A 12 11.47 -4.11 -7.93
CA SER A 12 11.58 -2.69 -7.59
C SER A 12 10.27 -2.12 -7.02
N ARG A 13 9.15 -2.83 -7.18
CA ARG A 13 7.79 -2.35 -6.91
C ARG A 13 7.52 -1.03 -7.64
N ASP A 14 7.83 -1.01 -8.93
CA ASP A 14 7.74 0.15 -9.81
C ASP A 14 6.30 0.73 -9.82
N PRO A 15 6.09 1.98 -9.37
CA PRO A 15 4.80 2.65 -9.43
C PRO A 15 4.19 2.70 -10.83
N ALA A 16 5.00 2.83 -11.88
CA ALA A 16 4.53 2.88 -13.26
C ALA A 16 3.90 1.55 -13.70
N ALA A 17 4.28 0.44 -13.07
CA ALA A 17 3.74 -0.89 -13.36
C ALA A 17 2.45 -1.21 -12.60
N ASN A 18 1.95 -0.33 -11.71
CA ASN A 18 0.84 -0.63 -10.79
C ASN A 18 -0.42 -1.22 -11.46
N SER A 19 -0.72 -0.75 -12.67
CA SER A 19 -1.86 -1.20 -13.48
C SER A 19 -1.45 -1.75 -14.85
N ALA A 20 -0.15 -1.97 -15.08
CA ALA A 20 0.37 -2.40 -16.38
C ALA A 20 0.21 -3.91 -16.62
N PHE A 21 0.23 -4.71 -15.55
CA PHE A 21 0.03 -6.15 -15.57
C PHE A 21 -0.27 -6.67 -14.17
N TYR A 22 -0.59 -7.95 -14.06
CA TYR A 22 -0.73 -8.68 -12.81
C TYR A 22 0.21 -9.88 -12.76
N TYR A 23 0.53 -10.38 -11.57
CA TYR A 23 1.30 -11.60 -11.43
C TYR A 23 0.64 -12.57 -10.46
N GLY A 24 0.61 -13.85 -10.82
CA GLY A 24 0.15 -14.96 -10.01
C GLY A 24 1.30 -15.63 -9.28
N VAL A 25 1.04 -16.07 -8.04
CA VAL A 25 1.91 -16.98 -7.29
C VAL A 25 1.34 -18.39 -7.36
N THR A 26 2.01 -19.27 -8.09
CA THR A 26 1.53 -20.63 -8.41
C THR A 26 1.28 -21.47 -7.16
N SER A 27 2.12 -21.32 -6.12
CA SER A 27 2.00 -22.08 -4.87
C SER A 27 0.81 -21.69 -4.00
N THR A 28 0.18 -20.54 -4.23
CA THR A 28 -0.97 -20.05 -3.43
C THR A 28 -2.22 -19.77 -4.24
N SER A 29 -2.12 -19.81 -5.57
CA SER A 29 -3.14 -19.35 -6.52
C SER A 29 -3.67 -17.96 -6.15
N ILE A 30 -2.75 -17.04 -5.81
CA ILE A 30 -3.06 -15.64 -5.51
C ILE A 30 -2.43 -14.78 -6.59
N PHE A 31 -3.18 -13.81 -7.13
CA PHE A 31 -2.63 -12.82 -8.04
C PHE A 31 -2.57 -11.43 -7.40
N CYS A 32 -1.57 -10.66 -7.79
CA CYS A 32 -1.17 -9.38 -7.20
C CYS A 32 -0.88 -8.33 -8.28
N ARG A 33 -0.88 -7.06 -7.88
CA ARG A 33 -0.26 -5.95 -8.63
C ARG A 33 1.27 -5.94 -8.43
N PRO A 34 2.07 -5.42 -9.37
CA PRO A 34 3.54 -5.41 -9.27
C PRO A 34 4.09 -4.62 -8.07
N THR A 35 3.32 -3.65 -7.59
CA THR A 35 3.64 -2.78 -6.45
C THR A 35 3.19 -3.36 -5.10
N CYS A 36 2.69 -4.61 -5.08
CA CYS A 36 2.15 -5.24 -3.87
C CYS A 36 3.16 -5.20 -2.70
N PRO A 37 2.73 -4.79 -1.49
CA PRO A 37 3.61 -4.77 -0.33
C PRO A 37 3.92 -6.16 0.22
N ALA A 38 3.25 -7.21 -0.26
CA ALA A 38 3.55 -8.59 0.11
C ALA A 38 5.00 -8.95 -0.22
N ARG A 39 5.51 -9.99 0.48
CA ARG A 39 6.80 -10.59 0.13
C ARG A 39 6.68 -11.19 -1.27
N VAL A 40 7.61 -10.84 -2.14
CA VAL A 40 7.67 -11.38 -3.50
C VAL A 40 8.03 -12.87 -3.42
N ALA A 41 7.29 -13.71 -4.15
CA ALA A 41 7.56 -15.14 -4.25
C ALA A 41 8.85 -15.41 -5.04
N ARG A 42 9.36 -16.64 -4.98
CA ARG A 42 10.48 -17.05 -5.84
C ARG A 42 10.07 -16.93 -7.30
N ARG A 43 11.00 -16.51 -8.19
CA ARG A 43 10.73 -16.30 -9.62
C ARG A 43 10.06 -17.50 -10.29
N ASN A 44 10.46 -18.72 -9.91
CA ASN A 44 9.94 -19.97 -10.47
C ASN A 44 8.46 -20.22 -10.12
N ASN A 45 7.93 -19.54 -9.11
CA ASN A 45 6.53 -19.64 -8.69
C ASN A 45 5.69 -18.45 -9.20
N VAL A 46 6.21 -17.67 -10.15
CA VAL A 46 5.54 -16.46 -10.66
C VAL A 46 5.15 -16.66 -12.11
N ILE A 47 3.90 -16.35 -12.40
CA ILE A 47 3.32 -16.25 -13.75
C ILE A 47 2.76 -14.85 -13.96
N PHE A 48 2.81 -14.34 -15.19
CA PHE A 48 2.24 -13.03 -15.52
C PHE A 48 0.88 -13.12 -16.19
N PHE A 49 0.04 -12.12 -15.93
CA PHE A 49 -1.26 -11.91 -16.56
C PHE A 49 -1.35 -10.48 -17.07
N ASP A 50 -1.90 -10.28 -18.26
CA ASP A 50 -2.02 -8.94 -18.86
C ASP A 50 -3.19 -8.16 -18.25
N ASP A 51 -4.21 -8.85 -17.72
CA ASP A 51 -5.41 -8.24 -17.18
C ASP A 51 -6.03 -9.05 -16.02
N LEU A 52 -7.05 -8.47 -15.36
CA LEU A 52 -7.78 -9.14 -14.27
C LEU A 52 -8.57 -10.38 -14.73
N PRO A 53 -9.28 -10.35 -15.88
CA PRO A 53 -10.03 -11.51 -16.36
C PRO A 53 -9.15 -12.74 -16.61
N SER A 54 -7.96 -12.58 -17.19
CA SER A 54 -7.04 -13.69 -17.46
C SER A 54 -6.57 -14.38 -16.18
N ALA A 55 -6.22 -13.60 -15.14
CA ALA A 55 -5.85 -14.15 -13.82
C ALA A 55 -7.01 -14.95 -13.18
N ARG A 56 -8.24 -14.42 -13.26
CA ARG A 56 -9.45 -15.10 -12.75
C ARG A 56 -9.77 -16.38 -13.51
N LYS A 57 -9.73 -16.34 -14.86
CA LYS A 57 -9.95 -17.51 -15.71
C LYS A 57 -8.93 -18.61 -15.44
N ALA A 58 -7.69 -18.25 -15.09
CA ALA A 58 -6.65 -19.17 -14.66
C ALA A 58 -6.82 -19.72 -13.23
N GLY A 59 -7.91 -19.37 -12.52
CA GLY A 59 -8.21 -19.88 -11.17
C GLY A 59 -7.51 -19.16 -10.02
N TYR A 60 -6.91 -17.99 -10.26
CA TYR A 60 -6.23 -17.22 -9.21
C TYR A 60 -7.20 -16.31 -8.46
N ARG A 61 -7.03 -16.25 -7.13
CA ARG A 61 -7.79 -15.37 -6.24
C ARG A 61 -7.08 -14.02 -6.05
N PRO A 62 -7.81 -12.92 -5.88
CA PRO A 62 -7.21 -11.60 -5.68
C PRO A 62 -6.46 -11.52 -4.35
N CYS A 63 -5.31 -10.86 -4.35
CA CYS A 63 -4.58 -10.55 -3.13
C CYS A 63 -5.35 -9.53 -2.27
N LYS A 64 -5.56 -9.84 -0.99
CA LYS A 64 -6.21 -8.94 -0.03
C LYS A 64 -5.37 -7.72 0.36
N ARG A 65 -4.07 -7.69 0.04
CA ARG A 65 -3.16 -6.57 0.43
C ARG A 65 -3.09 -5.49 -0.62
N CYS A 66 -2.99 -5.88 -1.89
CA CYS A 66 -2.94 -4.92 -3.00
C CYS A 66 -4.27 -4.73 -3.71
N ASP A 67 -5.33 -5.38 -3.20
CA ASP A 67 -6.69 -5.39 -3.73
C ASP A 67 -6.74 -5.15 -5.24
N PRO A 68 -6.26 -6.11 -6.05
CA PRO A 68 -6.06 -5.88 -7.47
C PRO A 68 -7.38 -5.60 -8.21
N GLN A 69 -8.52 -5.87 -7.58
CA GLN A 69 -9.87 -5.59 -8.09
C GLN A 69 -10.27 -4.11 -7.92
N ASN A 70 -9.68 -3.41 -6.95
CA ASN A 70 -9.87 -1.98 -6.80
C ASN A 70 -8.97 -1.22 -7.79
N VAL A 71 -9.59 -0.54 -8.76
CA VAL A 71 -8.90 0.19 -9.83
C VAL A 71 -8.11 1.40 -9.34
N SER A 72 -8.55 2.05 -8.26
CA SER A 72 -7.87 3.22 -7.68
C SER A 72 -6.79 2.85 -6.68
N TRP A 73 -6.61 1.56 -6.38
CA TRP A 73 -5.59 1.12 -5.44
C TRP A 73 -4.18 1.46 -5.92
N HIS A 74 -3.38 2.01 -5.01
CA HIS A 74 -1.93 2.13 -5.15
C HIS A 74 -1.24 1.81 -3.82
N ARG A 75 0.03 1.40 -3.86
CA ARG A 75 0.80 0.91 -2.71
C ARG A 75 0.74 1.78 -1.46
N ASN A 76 0.67 3.09 -1.65
CA ASN A 76 0.73 4.09 -0.59
C ASN A 76 -0.66 4.65 -0.20
N MET A 77 -1.75 4.16 -0.81
CA MET A 77 -3.09 4.73 -0.66
C MET A 77 -3.52 4.77 0.80
N ARG A 78 -3.45 3.63 1.50
CA ARG A 78 -3.82 3.53 2.92
C ARG A 78 -2.97 4.44 3.79
N SER A 79 -1.64 4.35 3.68
CA SER A 79 -0.74 5.19 4.45
C SER A 79 -0.93 6.69 4.19
N LYS A 80 -1.31 7.08 2.97
CA LYS A 80 -1.60 8.48 2.66
C LYS A 80 -2.92 8.93 3.29
N ALA A 81 -3.97 8.10 3.19
CA ALA A 81 -5.25 8.36 3.86
C ALA A 81 -5.09 8.46 5.39
N ASP A 82 -4.39 7.50 6.02
CA ASP A 82 -4.12 7.52 7.46
C ASP A 82 -3.35 8.80 7.87
N PHE A 83 -2.39 9.25 7.05
CA PHE A 83 -1.68 10.50 7.26
C PHE A 83 -2.58 11.73 7.13
N ASP A 84 -3.41 11.79 6.09
CA ASP A 84 -4.29 12.93 5.85
C ASP A 84 -5.36 13.06 6.95
N THR A 85 -5.91 11.92 7.43
CA THR A 85 -6.80 11.91 8.60
C THR A 85 -6.07 12.40 9.86
N ALA A 86 -4.89 11.88 10.16
CA ALA A 86 -4.13 12.30 11.33
C ALA A 86 -3.76 13.78 11.29
N LYS A 87 -3.37 14.29 10.11
CA LYS A 87 -3.09 15.70 9.87
C LYS A 87 -4.32 16.56 10.20
N SER A 88 -5.48 16.21 9.65
CA SER A 88 -6.72 16.95 9.89
C SER A 88 -7.15 16.96 11.36
N LEU A 89 -6.94 15.85 12.08
CA LEU A 89 -7.23 15.78 13.52
C LEU A 89 -6.34 16.74 14.32
N ILE A 90 -5.02 16.72 14.09
CA ILE A 90 -4.08 17.60 14.79
C ILE A 90 -4.37 19.07 14.47
N GLU A 91 -4.54 19.43 13.19
CA GLU A 91 -4.87 20.81 12.80
C GLU A 91 -6.23 21.26 13.37
N GLY A 92 -7.18 20.35 13.54
CA GLY A 92 -8.47 20.63 14.15
C GLY A 92 -8.36 20.94 15.64
N SER A 93 -7.67 20.09 16.41
CA SER A 93 -7.47 20.27 17.85
C SER A 93 -6.68 21.54 18.17
N GLU A 94 -5.63 21.85 17.41
CA GLU A 94 -4.85 23.10 17.58
C GLU A 94 -5.71 24.35 17.38
N LYS A 95 -6.56 24.36 16.34
CA LYS A 95 -7.46 25.50 16.08
C LYS A 95 -8.49 25.70 17.18
N GLN A 96 -8.89 24.62 17.86
CA GLN A 96 -9.88 24.65 18.93
C GLN A 96 -9.24 24.85 20.32
N GLY A 97 -7.91 24.83 20.42
CA GLY A 97 -7.19 24.90 21.70
C GLY A 97 -7.35 23.64 22.54
N GLU A 98 -7.67 22.50 21.92
CA GLU A 98 -7.84 21.23 22.61
C GLU A 98 -6.51 20.54 22.86
N ILE A 99 -6.36 19.97 24.07
CA ILE A 99 -5.19 19.15 24.38
C ILE A 99 -5.30 17.83 23.65
N TRP A 100 -4.34 17.55 22.78
CA TRP A 100 -4.23 16.27 22.09
C TRP A 100 -2.94 15.55 22.46
N THR A 101 -2.90 14.25 22.19
CA THR A 101 -1.69 13.44 22.36
C THR A 101 -1.45 12.60 21.12
N VAL A 102 -0.18 12.27 20.86
CA VAL A 102 0.20 11.37 19.76
C VAL A 102 -0.49 10.00 19.89
N ALA A 103 -0.68 9.53 21.14
CA ALA A 103 -1.39 8.29 21.41
C ALA A 103 -2.87 8.37 21.03
N GLY A 104 -3.56 9.44 21.42
CA GLY A 104 -4.97 9.65 21.07
C GLY A 104 -5.20 9.78 19.57
N VAL A 105 -4.34 10.53 18.86
CA VAL A 105 -4.43 10.63 17.39
C VAL A 105 -4.18 9.26 16.73
N ALA A 106 -3.22 8.49 17.23
CA ALA A 106 -2.94 7.15 16.69
C ALA A 106 -4.13 6.20 16.89
N GLU A 107 -4.80 6.25 18.04
CA GLU A 107 -6.00 5.48 18.35
C GLU A 107 -7.17 5.85 17.42
N GLU A 108 -7.44 7.15 17.26
CA GLU A 108 -8.53 7.66 16.40
C GLU A 108 -8.33 7.27 14.92
N VAL A 109 -7.09 7.32 14.43
CA VAL A 109 -6.75 6.88 13.07
C VAL A 109 -6.71 5.34 12.94
N GLY A 110 -6.67 4.61 14.06
CA GLY A 110 -6.60 3.15 14.07
C GLY A 110 -5.23 2.58 13.69
N VAL A 111 -4.15 3.27 14.04
CA VAL A 111 -2.76 2.89 13.73
C VAL A 111 -1.89 2.87 15.00
N SER A 112 -0.76 2.16 14.97
CA SER A 112 0.18 2.24 16.10
C SER A 112 0.92 3.58 16.10
N ILE A 113 1.33 4.06 17.28
CA ILE A 113 2.14 5.28 17.44
C ILE A 113 3.39 5.25 16.53
N GLY A 114 4.10 4.12 16.50
CA GLY A 114 5.26 3.95 15.62
C GLY A 114 4.91 3.94 14.13
N HIS A 115 3.68 3.57 13.74
CA HIS A 115 3.21 3.78 12.36
C HIS A 115 2.95 5.26 12.11
N LEU A 116 2.26 5.94 13.02
CA LEU A 116 1.97 7.37 12.92
C LEU A 116 3.24 8.22 12.73
N HIS A 117 4.28 7.99 13.54
CA HIS A 117 5.58 8.65 13.34
C HIS A 117 6.18 8.40 11.96
N ARG A 118 6.09 7.17 11.43
CA ARG A 118 6.56 6.85 10.08
C ARG A 118 5.75 7.56 9.00
N LEU A 119 4.44 7.76 9.22
CA LEU A 119 3.59 8.53 8.30
C LEU A 119 4.02 9.99 8.24
N PHE A 120 4.16 10.66 9.39
CA PHE A 120 4.61 12.05 9.46
C PHE A 120 6.01 12.23 8.89
N LYS A 121 6.94 11.33 9.21
CA LYS A 121 8.29 11.38 8.63
C LYS A 121 8.25 11.22 7.10
N LYS A 122 7.38 10.38 6.57
CA LYS A 122 7.28 10.11 5.13
C LYS A 122 6.61 11.24 4.34
N TYR A 123 5.53 11.83 4.87
CA TYR A 123 4.69 12.75 4.11
C TYR A 123 4.83 14.23 4.51
N ALA A 124 5.32 14.52 5.72
CA ALA A 124 5.55 15.88 6.22
C ALA A 124 7.02 16.13 6.61
N ASN A 125 7.89 15.12 6.54
CA ASN A 125 9.30 15.17 6.95
C ASN A 125 9.55 15.64 8.41
N THR A 126 8.52 15.57 9.26
CA THR A 126 8.53 16.00 10.66
C THR A 126 7.96 14.91 11.58
N THR A 127 7.87 15.16 12.89
CA THR A 127 7.14 14.31 13.83
C THR A 127 5.70 14.80 14.01
N PRO A 128 4.76 13.97 14.52
CA PRO A 128 3.40 14.45 14.78
C PRO A 128 3.36 15.68 15.70
N LYS A 129 4.25 15.74 16.71
CA LYS A 129 4.32 16.86 17.66
C LYS A 129 4.89 18.13 17.05
N ASP A 130 5.90 18.01 16.20
CA ASP A 130 6.57 19.16 15.56
C ASP A 130 5.91 19.53 14.22
N PHE A 131 4.72 19.01 13.95
CA PHE A 131 3.98 19.25 12.71
C PHE A 131 3.20 20.57 12.73
N VAL A 132 2.74 20.97 13.92
CA VAL A 132 1.97 22.19 14.19
C VAL A 132 2.77 23.16 15.03
#